data_AF-A0A1F5RRU4-F1
#
_entry.id   AF-A0A1F5RRU4-F1
#
_cell.length_a   1.000
_cell.length_b   1.000
_cell.length_c   1.000
_cell.angle_alpha   90.00
_cell.angle_beta   90.00
_cell.angle_gamma   90.00
#
_symmetry.space_group_name_H-M   'P 1'
#
loop_
_entity.id
_entity.type
_entity.pdbx_description
1 polymer ?
#
loop_
_entity_poly.entity_id
_entity_poly.type
_entity_poly.pdbx_seq_one_letter_code
_entity_poly.pdbx_strand_id
1 'polypeptide(L)'
;MRGASAIGEALAGERRAPVRVFVVWEPVLAADTRPPAPGVLAPLADRRVTQYWDPERLVSRSLLGGEPAEDMSERVDPVGGQRVLWDWLAVYAPGTTWRGRTPRAEFQGGMVVDVVDELRRRLAAARR
;
A
#
# COMPACT_ATOMS: atom_id res chain seq x y z
N MET A 1 1.95 2.08 13.65
CA MET A 1 1.22 1.13 12.79
C MET A 1 2.23 0.10 12.28
N ARG A 2 1.99 -1.22 12.46
CA ARG A 2 3.02 -2.24 12.18
C ARG A 2 3.35 -2.38 10.68
N GLY A 3 2.36 -2.29 9.80
CA GLY A 3 2.58 -2.38 8.35
C GLY A 3 3.55 -1.33 7.80
N ALA A 4 3.38 -0.07 8.19
CA ALA A 4 4.27 1.02 7.77
C ALA A 4 5.73 0.81 8.22
N SER A 5 5.94 0.38 9.46
CA SER A 5 7.27 0.02 9.96
C SER A 5 7.87 -1.17 9.20
N ALA A 6 7.07 -2.20 8.94
CA ALA A 6 7.51 -3.39 8.21
C ALA A 6 7.96 -3.07 6.77
N ILE A 7 7.22 -2.22 6.06
CA ILE A 7 7.62 -1.71 4.72
C ILE A 7 8.92 -0.91 4.83
N GLY A 8 9.00 0.02 5.79
CA GLY A 8 10.20 0.83 6.03
C GLY A 8 11.45 -0.02 6.25
N GLU A 9 11.35 -1.05 7.08
CA GLU A 9 12.43 -2.01 7.36
C GLU A 9 12.81 -2.83 6.11
N ALA A 10 11.82 -3.34 5.36
CA ALA A 10 12.07 -4.09 4.14
C ALA A 10 12.82 -3.23 3.10
N LEU A 11 12.41 -1.98 2.93
CA LEU A 11 13.10 -1.02 2.05
C LEU A 11 14.51 -0.71 2.55
N ALA A 12 14.69 -0.49 3.85
CA ALA A 12 16.00 -0.23 4.43
C ALA A 12 16.98 -1.40 4.27
N GLY A 13 16.49 -2.65 4.26
CA GLY A 13 17.29 -3.84 3.94
C GLY A 13 17.73 -3.90 2.48
N GLU A 14 16.88 -3.47 1.55
CA GLU A 14 17.11 -3.59 0.10
C GLU A 14 17.29 -2.22 -0.59
N ARG A 15 18.25 -1.42 -0.11
CA ARG A 15 18.49 -0.02 -0.57
C ARG A 15 18.79 0.15 -2.07
N ARG A 16 19.24 -0.90 -2.74
CA ARG A 16 19.61 -0.88 -4.16
C ARG A 16 18.48 -1.33 -5.10
N ALA A 17 17.36 -1.82 -4.57
CA ALA A 17 16.24 -2.24 -5.39
C ALA A 17 15.68 -1.02 -6.17
N PRO A 18 15.58 -1.09 -7.52
CA PRO A 18 15.15 0.01 -8.38
C PRO A 18 13.62 0.14 -8.38
N VAL A 19 13.05 0.39 -7.19
CA VAL A 19 11.60 0.48 -6.99
C VAL A 19 11.15 1.92 -6.71
N ARG A 20 9.93 2.21 -7.12
CA ARG A 20 9.17 3.39 -6.68
C ARG A 20 8.04 2.91 -5.77
N VAL A 21 7.90 3.54 -4.61
CA VAL A 21 6.91 3.13 -3.61
C VAL A 21 5.93 4.27 -3.41
N PHE A 22 4.64 3.95 -3.51
CA PHE A 22 3.55 4.86 -3.20
C PHE A 22 2.83 4.34 -1.96
N VAL A 23 2.72 5.18 -0.94
CA VAL A 23 1.94 4.87 0.26
C VAL A 23 0.75 5.80 0.28
N VAL A 24 -0.44 5.22 0.21
CA VAL A 24 -1.70 5.96 0.23
C VAL A 24 -2.34 5.73 1.59
N TRP A 25 -2.52 6.82 2.32
CA TRP A 25 -3.20 6.84 3.59
C TRP A 25 -4.66 7.21 3.34
N GLU A 26 -5.58 6.34 3.74
CA GLU A 26 -7.02 6.55 3.60
C GLU A 26 -7.67 6.56 5.00
N PRO A 27 -8.72 7.39 5.23
CA PRO A 27 -9.53 7.29 6.43
C PRO A 27 -10.13 5.90 6.53
N VAL A 28 -10.17 5.28 7.70
CA VAL A 28 -10.86 3.99 7.86
C VAL A 28 -11.81 4.03 9.05
N LEU A 29 -11.40 4.67 10.13
CA LEU A 29 -12.27 4.96 11.25
C LEU A 29 -12.95 6.30 11.04
N ALA A 30 -14.13 6.48 11.62
CA ALA A 30 -14.86 7.75 11.59
C ALA A 30 -14.03 8.93 12.16
N ALA A 31 -13.05 8.64 13.03
CA ALA A 31 -12.17 9.63 13.63
C ALA A 31 -11.01 10.07 12.72
N ASP A 32 -10.75 9.37 11.60
CA ASP A 32 -9.63 9.62 10.69
C ASP A 32 -9.91 10.83 9.77
N THR A 33 -10.01 12.01 10.38
CA THR A 33 -10.38 13.27 9.70
C THR A 33 -9.19 14.02 9.11
N ARG A 34 -7.97 13.53 9.34
CA ARG A 34 -6.71 14.19 8.98
C ARG A 34 -5.68 13.15 8.56
N PRO A 35 -4.64 13.54 7.78
CA PRO A 35 -3.53 12.66 7.49
C PRO A 35 -2.84 12.15 8.77
N PRO A 36 -2.16 11.00 8.72
CA PRO A 36 -1.45 10.47 9.88
C PRO A 36 -0.42 11.47 10.43
N ALA A 37 -0.28 11.47 11.75
CA ALA A 37 0.69 12.32 12.44
C ALA A 37 2.13 11.98 12.02
N PRO A 38 3.11 12.91 12.15
CA PRO A 38 4.49 12.70 11.70
C PRO A 38 5.14 11.41 12.21
N GLY A 39 4.86 10.98 13.44
CA GLY A 39 5.38 9.74 14.00
C GLY A 39 4.92 8.47 13.28
N VAL A 40 3.77 8.50 12.60
CA VAL A 40 3.27 7.39 11.77
C VAL A 40 3.93 7.39 10.40
N LEU A 41 4.28 8.57 9.88
CA LEU A 41 4.92 8.75 8.57
C LEU A 41 6.43 8.46 8.63
N ALA A 42 7.07 8.69 9.79
CA ALA A 42 8.51 8.61 9.98
C ALA A 42 9.16 7.27 9.60
N PRO A 43 8.55 6.09 9.86
CA PRO A 43 9.12 4.81 9.41
C PRO A 43 9.26 4.68 7.89
N LEU A 44 8.56 5.51 7.11
CA LEU A 44 8.53 5.51 5.65
C LEU A 44 9.33 6.67 5.04
N ALA A 45 10.40 7.12 5.72
CA ALA A 45 11.27 8.21 5.28
C ALA A 45 12.24 7.84 4.13
N ASP A 46 12.14 6.63 3.55
CA ASP A 46 12.99 6.22 2.43
C ASP A 46 12.73 7.10 1.18
N ARG A 47 13.79 7.56 0.53
CA ARG A 47 13.73 8.44 -0.66
C ARG A 47 12.91 7.88 -1.84
N ARG A 48 12.72 6.56 -1.90
CA ARG A 48 11.92 5.89 -2.93
C ARG A 48 10.42 6.00 -2.66
N VAL A 49 10.03 6.32 -1.43
CA VAL A 49 8.65 6.45 -0.99
C VAL A 49 8.12 7.84 -1.31
N THR A 50 6.88 7.88 -1.79
CA THR A 50 6.07 9.10 -1.79
C THR A 50 4.74 8.78 -1.14
N GLN A 51 4.38 9.60 -0.16
CA GLN A 51 3.22 9.39 0.69
C GLN A 51 2.10 10.36 0.29
N TYR A 52 0.88 9.86 0.19
CA TYR A 52 -0.31 10.63 -0.16
C TYR A 52 -1.40 10.45 0.90
N TRP A 53 -2.16 11.50 1.14
CA TRP A 53 -3.40 11.45 1.89
C TRP A 53 -4.58 11.47 0.91
N ASP A 54 -5.41 10.44 0.97
CA ASP A 54 -6.60 10.28 0.13
C ASP A 54 -7.86 10.29 1.02
N PRO A 55 -8.36 11.47 1.41
CA PRO A 55 -9.53 11.58 2.28
C PRO A 55 -10.82 11.09 1.61
N GLU A 56 -10.85 11.03 0.28
CA GLU A 56 -12.01 10.65 -0.51
C GLU A 56 -12.02 9.16 -0.87
N ARG A 57 -11.00 8.41 -0.46
CA ARG A 57 -10.82 6.98 -0.75
C ARG A 57 -10.89 6.66 -2.24
N LEU A 58 -10.35 7.54 -3.08
CA LEU A 58 -10.37 7.39 -4.54
C LEU A 58 -9.62 6.13 -4.98
N VAL A 59 -8.51 5.81 -4.32
CA VAL A 59 -7.72 4.61 -4.60
C VAL A 59 -8.51 3.36 -4.24
N SER A 60 -9.04 3.27 -3.02
CA SER A 60 -9.90 2.14 -2.62
C SER A 60 -11.11 1.99 -3.53
N ARG A 61 -11.81 3.07 -3.89
CA ARG A 61 -12.98 3.01 -4.80
C ARG A 61 -12.60 2.49 -6.19
N SER A 62 -11.46 2.92 -6.71
CA SER A 62 -10.98 2.48 -8.03
C SER A 62 -10.59 1.00 -8.03
N LEU A 63 -9.94 0.55 -6.96
CA LEU A 63 -9.46 -0.82 -6.82
C LEU A 63 -10.59 -1.81 -6.50
N LEU A 64 -11.52 -1.45 -5.62
CA LEU A 64 -12.64 -2.30 -5.19
C LEU A 64 -13.84 -2.27 -6.14
N GLY A 65 -13.93 -1.24 -7.00
CA GLY A 65 -14.93 -1.14 -8.06
C GLY A 65 -14.55 -1.88 -9.35
N GLY A 66 -13.33 -2.41 -9.43
CA GLY A 66 -12.86 -3.26 -10.54
C GLY A 66 -13.08 -4.76 -10.30
N GLU A 67 -12.45 -5.60 -11.11
CA GLU A 67 -12.38 -7.04 -10.84
C GLU A 67 -11.69 -7.28 -9.49
N PRO A 68 -12.31 -8.02 -8.55
CA PRO A 68 -11.73 -8.25 -7.24
C PRO A 68 -10.37 -8.92 -7.39
N ALA A 69 -9.34 -8.27 -6.84
CA ALA A 69 -8.04 -8.88 -6.74
C ALA A 69 -8.11 -9.98 -5.65
N GLU A 70 -7.46 -11.13 -5.86
CA GLU A 70 -7.31 -12.15 -4.80
C GLU A 70 -6.57 -11.53 -3.61
N ASP A 71 -7.01 -11.81 -2.38
CA ASP A 71 -6.38 -11.37 -1.11
C ASP A 71 -6.31 -9.86 -0.87
N MET A 72 -7.37 -9.12 -1.18
CA MET A 72 -7.54 -7.75 -0.71
C MET A 72 -8.00 -7.73 0.76
N SER A 73 -7.18 -7.19 1.67
CA SER A 73 -7.65 -6.92 3.04
C SER A 73 -8.50 -5.66 3.01
N GLU A 74 -9.76 -5.84 3.37
CA GLU A 74 -10.77 -4.80 3.32
C GLU A 74 -11.38 -4.60 4.70
N ARG A 75 -11.81 -3.36 4.94
CA ARG A 75 -12.69 -3.03 6.06
C ARG A 75 -13.91 -2.30 5.55
N VAL A 76 -15.00 -2.43 6.29
CA VAL A 76 -16.20 -1.62 6.08
C VAL A 76 -16.15 -0.48 7.07
N ASP A 77 -16.24 0.75 6.56
CA ASP A 77 -16.42 1.94 7.37
C ASP A 77 -17.68 1.80 8.25
N PRO A 78 -17.58 1.89 9.58
CA PRO A 78 -18.70 1.68 10.47
C PRO A 78 -19.80 2.75 10.37
N VAL A 79 -19.52 3.90 9.76
CA VAL A 79 -20.49 5.01 9.60
C VAL A 79 -21.03 5.05 8.18
N GLY A 80 -20.14 5.05 7.18
CA GLY A 80 -20.51 5.24 5.78
C GLY A 80 -20.85 3.94 5.03
N GLY A 81 -20.57 2.77 5.61
CA GLY A 81 -20.76 1.47 4.95
C GLY A 81 -19.87 1.23 3.73
N GLN A 82 -18.95 2.16 3.42
CA GLN A 82 -18.05 2.05 2.27
C GLN A 82 -16.92 1.06 2.59
N ARG A 83 -16.58 0.22 1.62
CA ARG A 83 -15.40 -0.65 1.69
C ARG A 83 -14.14 0.19 1.47
N VAL A 84 -13.11 -0.10 2.26
CA VAL A 84 -11.79 0.53 2.17
C VAL A 84 -10.73 -0.56 2.24
N LEU A 85 -9.72 -0.47 1.39
CA LEU A 85 -8.53 -1.30 1.49
C LEU A 85 -7.75 -0.90 2.73
N TRP A 86 -7.39 -1.89 3.52
CA TRP A 86 -6.69 -1.69 4.77
C TRP A 86 -5.45 -2.55 4.80
N ASP A 87 -4.32 -1.96 5.18
CA ASP A 87 -3.07 -2.69 5.40
C ASP A 87 -2.76 -3.66 4.24
N TRP A 88 -2.85 -3.13 3.02
CA TRP A 88 -2.72 -3.89 1.78
C TRP A 88 -1.53 -3.40 0.98
N LEU A 89 -0.86 -4.32 0.29
CA LEU A 89 0.29 -4.04 -0.56
C LEU A 89 0.12 -4.73 -1.90
N ALA A 90 0.54 -4.05 -2.97
CA ALA A 90 0.72 -4.64 -4.29
C ALA A 90 2.07 -4.26 -4.90
N VAL A 91 2.63 -5.20 -5.66
CA VAL A 91 3.86 -5.07 -6.44
C VAL A 91 3.51 -5.25 -7.90
N TYR A 92 3.95 -4.30 -8.72
CA TYR A 92 3.70 -4.28 -10.16
C TYR A 92 5.00 -4.43 -10.93
N ALA A 93 4.93 -5.07 -12.10
CA ALA A 93 6.06 -5.23 -13.00
C ALA A 93 6.57 -3.85 -13.48
N PRO A 94 7.88 -3.69 -13.76
CA PRO A 94 8.41 -2.49 -14.39
C PRO A 94 7.65 -2.13 -15.68
N GLY A 95 7.32 -0.85 -15.86
CA GLY A 95 6.58 -0.37 -17.04
C GLY A 95 5.06 -0.58 -17.00
N THR A 96 4.51 -1.16 -15.92
CA THR A 96 3.06 -1.25 -15.72
C THR A 96 2.43 0.15 -15.70
N THR A 97 1.36 0.36 -16.47
CA THR A 97 0.63 1.64 -16.53
C THR A 97 -0.84 1.47 -16.14
N TRP A 98 -1.36 2.43 -15.37
CA TRP A 98 -2.78 2.51 -15.03
C TRP A 98 -3.49 3.31 -16.14
N ARG A 99 -4.20 2.61 -17.04
CA ARG A 99 -4.93 3.22 -18.17
C ARG A 99 -6.43 2.91 -18.07
N GLY A 100 -7.13 3.62 -17.19
CA GLY A 100 -8.59 3.50 -17.00
C GLY A 100 -9.05 2.23 -16.26
N ARG A 101 -8.19 1.23 -16.09
CA ARG A 101 -8.40 0.07 -15.23
C ARG A 101 -7.18 -0.19 -14.37
N THR A 102 -7.41 -0.74 -13.19
CA THR A 102 -6.37 -1.24 -12.31
C THR A 102 -5.61 -2.37 -13.02
N PRO A 103 -4.28 -2.27 -13.19
CA PRO A 103 -3.50 -3.35 -13.75
C PRO A 103 -3.39 -4.51 -12.76
N ARG A 104 -3.15 -5.71 -13.27
CA ARG A 104 -2.89 -6.87 -12.43
C ARG A 104 -1.55 -6.71 -11.71
N ALA A 105 -1.54 -6.89 -10.40
CA ALA A 105 -0.31 -6.95 -9.62
C ALA A 105 0.40 -8.29 -9.85
N GLU A 106 1.73 -8.30 -9.88
CA GLU A 106 2.53 -9.55 -9.86
C GLU A 106 2.50 -10.22 -8.49
N PHE A 107 2.23 -9.42 -7.46
CA PHE A 107 2.00 -9.85 -6.10
C PHE A 107 1.14 -8.84 -5.39
N GLN A 108 0.23 -9.33 -4.57
CA GLN A 108 -0.51 -8.51 -3.65
C GLN A 108 -0.85 -9.33 -2.42
N GLY A 109 -1.18 -8.64 -1.35
CA GLY A 109 -1.86 -9.27 -0.24
C GLY A 109 -2.19 -8.29 0.87
N GLY A 110 -3.19 -8.71 1.63
CA GLY A 110 -3.69 -8.04 2.82
C GLY A 110 -2.88 -8.36 4.06
N MET A 111 -2.99 -7.47 5.06
CA MET A 111 -2.12 -7.40 6.22
C MET A 111 -0.65 -7.35 5.82
N VAL A 112 -0.09 -6.15 5.66
CA VAL A 112 1.31 -5.93 5.25
C VAL A 112 2.30 -6.78 6.05
N VAL A 113 2.03 -7.00 7.34
CA VAL A 113 2.88 -7.83 8.21
C VAL A 113 2.96 -9.29 7.78
N ASP A 114 1.92 -9.83 7.16
CA ASP A 114 1.87 -11.22 6.71
C ASP A 114 2.57 -11.39 5.34
N VAL A 115 2.66 -10.30 4.57
CA VAL A 115 3.23 -10.29 3.22
C VAL A 115 4.62 -9.65 3.12
N VAL A 116 5.15 -9.09 4.21
CA VAL A 116 6.43 -8.35 4.18
C VAL A 116 7.63 -9.22 3.80
N ASP A 117 7.63 -10.51 4.15
CA ASP A 117 8.72 -11.40 3.77
C ASP A 117 8.74 -11.70 2.28
N GLU A 118 7.58 -11.77 1.63
CA GLU A 118 7.48 -11.87 0.17
C GLU A 118 7.92 -10.56 -0.50
N LEU A 119 7.54 -9.41 0.06
CA LEU A 119 8.05 -8.11 -0.38
C LEU A 119 9.60 -8.09 -0.34
N ARG A 120 10.21 -8.52 0.77
CA ARG A 120 11.68 -8.58 0.91
C ARG A 120 12.33 -9.44 -0.18
N ARG A 121 11.79 -10.65 -0.43
CA ARG A 121 12.29 -11.54 -1.49
C ARG A 121 12.23 -10.88 -2.86
N ARG A 122 11.15 -10.18 -3.18
CA ARG A 122 10.97 -9.49 -4.45
C ARG A 122 11.89 -8.29 -4.61
N LEU A 123 12.06 -7.49 -3.56
CA LEU A 123 13.03 -6.40 -3.54
C LEU A 123 14.45 -6.90 -3.76
N ALA A 124 14.83 -8.02 -3.14
CA ALA A 124 16.14 -8.65 -3.33
C ALA A 124 16.31 -9.18 -4.77
N ALA A 125 15.28 -9.75 -5.37
CA ALA A 125 15.31 -10.23 -6.76
C ALA A 125 15.46 -9.08 -7.78
N ALA A 126 14.80 -7.94 -7.54
CA ALA A 126 14.84 -6.77 -8.42
C ALA A 126 16.21 -6.06 -8.47
N ARG A 127 17.15 -6.43 -7.60
CA ARG A 127 18.53 -5.88 -7.61
C ARG A 127 19.42 -6.47 -8.70
N ARG A 128 19.05 -7.63 -9.23
CA ARG A 128 19.83 -8.37 -10.23
C ARG A 128 19.58 -7.78 -11.62
#